data_AF-A0A8G2A611-F1
#
_entry.id   AF-A0A8G2A611-F1
#
_cell.length_a   1.000
_cell.length_b   1.000
_cell.length_c   1.000
_cell.angle_alpha   90.00
_cell.angle_beta   90.00
_cell.angle_gamma   90.00
#
_symmetry.space_group_name_H-M   'P 1'
#
loop_
_entity.id
_entity.type
_entity.pdbx_description
1 polymer ?
#
loop_
_entity_poly.entity_id
_entity_poly.type
_entity_poly.pdbx_seq_one_letter_code
_entity_poly.pdbx_strand_id
1 'polypeptide(L)'
;MMVLRMKACPQHSTGKEGVTISLTIQTHGRYAANHTAVRLDAVKQHLGIGSLPLFTARDALSRGDIVQVLAEWEFISSYSGQLWLLWSGNKHMPARMRAMIDYLSEKIDGRQAAYGARANTSATQR
;
A
#
# COMPACT_ATOMS: atom_id res chain seq x y z
N MET A 1 11.99 11.87 11.67
CA MET A 1 11.21 10.99 12.57
C MET A 1 10.06 10.41 11.76
N MET A 2 10.01 9.08 11.58
CA MET A 2 8.92 8.43 10.84
C MET A 2 8.09 7.62 11.82
N VAL A 3 6.78 7.84 11.78
CA VAL A 3 5.82 7.13 12.65
C VAL A 3 5.19 6.02 11.83
N LEU A 4 5.45 4.76 12.20
CA LEU A 4 4.80 3.62 11.57
C LEU A 4 3.52 3.32 12.34
N ARG A 5 2.37 3.37 11.67
CA ARG A 5 1.12 2.80 12.20
C ARG A 5 0.91 1.45 11.57
N MET A 6 0.61 0.45 12.39
CA MET A 6 0.35 -0.90 11.93
C MET A 6 -0.88 -1.47 12.62
N LYS A 7 -1.63 -2.32 11.93
CA LYS A 7 -2.71 -3.14 12.50
C LYS A 7 -2.30 -4.61 12.43
N ALA A 8 -2.53 -5.35 13.51
CA ALA A 8 -2.34 -6.79 13.50
C ALA A 8 -3.48 -7.47 12.71
N CYS A 9 -3.15 -8.53 11.96
CA CYS A 9 -4.15 -9.37 11.30
C CYS A 9 -5.00 -10.11 12.37
N PRO A 10 -6.34 -10.27 12.19
CA PRO A 10 -7.25 -10.77 13.22
C PRO A 10 -6.99 -12.19 13.75
N GLN A 11 -6.14 -12.97 13.08
CA GLN A 11 -5.84 -14.37 13.46
C GLN A 11 -4.99 -14.54 14.73
N HIS A 12 -4.48 -13.45 15.33
CA HIS A 12 -3.65 -13.48 16.53
C HIS A 12 -4.23 -12.71 17.73
N SER A 13 -5.54 -12.41 17.74
CA SER A 13 -6.19 -11.94 18.98
C SER A 13 -6.34 -13.11 19.97
N THR A 14 -5.26 -13.47 20.68
CA THR A 14 -5.37 -14.27 21.90
C THR A 14 -6.09 -13.45 22.96
N GLY A 15 -7.41 -13.58 23.01
CA GLY A 15 -8.26 -13.08 24.08
C GLY A 15 -9.38 -12.14 23.60
N LYS A 16 -10.57 -12.72 23.45
CA LYS A 16 -11.89 -12.10 23.25
C LYS A 16 -12.14 -11.49 21.86
N GLU A 17 -13.31 -11.83 21.33
CA GLU A 17 -13.82 -11.54 20.00
C GLU A 17 -13.46 -10.14 19.46
N GLY A 18 -12.83 -10.11 18.28
CA GLY A 18 -12.92 -8.97 17.35
C GLY A 18 -12.07 -7.72 17.62
N VAL A 19 -11.19 -7.70 18.63
CA VAL A 19 -10.41 -6.48 18.93
C VAL A 19 -9.25 -6.32 17.94
N THR A 20 -9.41 -5.40 16.98
CA THR A 20 -8.33 -4.96 16.10
C THR A 20 -7.31 -4.13 16.88
N ILE A 21 -6.12 -4.67 17.12
CA ILE A 21 -5.04 -3.95 17.80
C ILE A 21 -4.30 -3.08 16.78
N SER A 22 -4.36 -1.76 16.97
CA SER A 22 -3.55 -0.81 16.21
C SER A 22 -2.42 -0.27 17.07
N LEU A 23 -1.19 -0.38 16.59
CA LEU A 23 0.00 0.09 17.29
C LEU A 23 0.67 1.21 16.49
N THR A 24 1.10 2.25 17.20
CA THR A 24 1.89 3.35 16.64
C THR A 24 3.31 3.23 17.17
N ILE A 25 4.27 2.94 16.28
CA ILE A 25 5.68 2.77 16.61
C ILE A 25 6.46 3.99 16.10
N GLN A 26 7.12 4.69 17.02
CA GLN A 26 8.09 5.73 16.67
C GLN A 26 9.37 5.08 16.17
N THR A 27 9.75 5.35 14.92
CA THR A 27 10.99 4.81 14.36
C THR A 27 12.08 5.86 14.25
N HIS A 28 13.28 5.47 14.67
CA HIS A 28 14.50 6.21 14.46
C HIS A 28 15.31 5.45 13.39
N GLY A 29 15.35 6.03 12.20
CA GLY A 29 16.08 5.47 11.07
C GLY A 29 17.35 6.27 10.80
N ARG A 30 18.44 5.56 10.47
CA ARG A 30 19.68 6.16 9.96
C ARG A 30 19.55 6.75 8.54
N TYR A 31 18.41 6.52 7.89
CA TYR A 31 18.13 6.91 6.53
C TYR A 31 16.65 7.24 6.35
N ALA A 32 16.34 8.34 5.67
CA ALA A 32 14.98 8.76 5.36
C ALA A 32 14.90 9.29 3.93
N ALA A 33 13.95 8.77 3.15
CA ALA A 33 13.73 9.18 1.77
C ALA A 33 12.22 9.25 1.47
N ASN A 34 11.81 10.29 0.74
CA ASN A 34 10.43 10.49 0.28
C ASN A 34 10.16 9.83 -1.09
N HIS A 35 11.17 9.22 -1.71
CA HIS A 35 11.06 8.57 -3.01
C HIS A 35 11.10 7.05 -2.88
N THR A 36 10.14 6.35 -3.49
CA THR A 36 9.99 4.90 -3.32
C THR A 36 11.14 4.10 -3.93
N ALA A 37 11.64 4.48 -5.12
CA ALA A 37 12.77 3.77 -5.73
C ALA A 37 14.05 3.88 -4.89
N VAL A 38 14.26 5.03 -4.25
CA VAL A 38 15.42 5.27 -3.38
C VAL A 38 15.30 4.45 -2.09
N ARG A 39 14.09 4.31 -1.53
CA ARG A 39 13.85 3.39 -0.41
C ARG A 39 14.12 1.93 -0.79
N LEU A 40 13.70 1.49 -1.98
CA LEU A 40 13.94 0.12 -2.44
C LEU A 40 15.44 -0.15 -2.57
N ASP A 41 16.19 0.78 -3.19
CA ASP A 41 17.64 0.67 -3.33
C ASP A 41 18.35 0.56 -1.98
N ALA A 42 17.96 1.41 -1.01
CA ALA A 42 18.48 1.32 0.35
C ALA A 42 18.23 -0.05 1.02
N VAL A 43 17.04 -0.64 0.82
CA VAL A 43 16.73 -1.99 1.34
C VAL A 43 17.60 -3.05 0.66
N LYS A 44 17.76 -2.99 -0.67
CA LYS A 44 18.63 -3.90 -1.42
C LYS A 44 20.10 -3.81 -1.01
N GLN A 45 20.55 -2.63 -0.60
CA GLN A 45 21.90 -2.39 -0.07
C GLN A 45 22.03 -2.69 1.43
N HIS A 46 21.03 -3.34 2.04
CA HIS A 46 21.05 -3.74 3.45
C HIS A 46 21.10 -2.56 4.45
N LEU A 47 20.62 -1.37 4.07
CA LEU A 47 20.52 -0.23 5.00
C LEU A 47 19.45 -0.46 6.08
N GLY A 48 18.53 -1.42 5.90
CA GLY A 48 17.57 -1.84 6.92
C GLY A 48 16.22 -2.26 6.34
N ILE A 49 15.18 -2.22 7.18
CA ILE A 49 13.79 -2.51 6.81
C ILE A 49 13.15 -1.22 6.25
N GLY A 50 12.47 -1.32 5.11
CA GLY A 50 11.79 -0.19 4.47
C GLY A 50 10.32 -0.48 4.17
N SER A 51 9.45 0.51 4.35
CA SER A 51 8.07 0.43 3.86
C SER A 51 8.02 0.74 2.37
N LEU A 52 7.50 -0.20 1.59
CA LEU A 52 7.46 -0.13 0.12
C LEU A 52 6.05 -0.47 -0.39
N PRO A 53 5.49 0.30 -1.32
CA PRO A 53 4.34 -0.13 -2.10
C PRO A 53 4.64 -1.42 -2.86
N LEU A 54 3.68 -2.34 -2.86
CA LEU A 54 3.86 -3.65 -3.47
C LEU A 54 4.24 -3.58 -4.96
N PHE A 55 3.70 -2.63 -5.72
CA PHE A 55 4.01 -2.49 -7.15
C PHE A 55 5.49 -2.17 -7.41
N THR A 56 6.20 -1.53 -6.46
CA THR A 56 7.64 -1.27 -6.60
C THR A 56 8.47 -2.44 -6.08
N ALA A 57 8.00 -3.12 -5.03
CA ALA A 57 8.71 -4.24 -4.41
C ALA A 57 8.56 -5.58 -5.15
N ARG A 58 7.51 -5.73 -5.99
CA ARG A 58 7.09 -7.00 -6.61
C ARG A 58 8.23 -7.75 -7.28
N ASP A 59 8.98 -7.09 -8.15
CA ASP A 59 10.03 -7.74 -8.91
C ASP A 59 11.21 -8.13 -8.01
N ALA A 60 11.58 -7.27 -7.08
CA ALA A 60 12.66 -7.54 -6.11
C ALA A 60 12.28 -8.70 -5.16
N LEU A 61 11.02 -8.78 -4.73
CA LEU A 61 10.49 -9.92 -3.97
C LEU A 61 10.54 -11.22 -4.80
N SER A 62 10.11 -11.15 -6.06
CA SER A 62 10.08 -12.34 -6.94
C SER A 62 11.46 -12.92 -7.23
N ARG A 63 12.50 -12.07 -7.27
CA ARG A 63 13.90 -12.48 -7.45
C ARG A 63 14.59 -12.90 -6.15
N GLY A 64 13.96 -12.66 -4.99
CA GLY A 64 14.58 -12.88 -3.68
C GLY A 64 15.61 -11.82 -3.29
N ASP A 65 15.69 -10.68 -4.01
CA ASP A 65 16.58 -9.56 -3.67
C ASP A 65 16.21 -8.95 -2.31
N ILE A 66 14.93 -9.03 -1.95
CA ILE A 66 14.36 -8.57 -0.68
C ILE A 66 13.34 -9.59 -0.19
N VAL A 67 13.01 -9.56 1.11
CA VAL A 67 12.02 -10.43 1.73
C VAL A 67 10.95 -9.60 2.46
N GLN A 68 9.71 -10.09 2.46
CA GLN A 68 8.65 -9.48 3.27
C GLN A 68 8.86 -9.85 4.74
N VAL A 69 8.87 -8.84 5.60
CA VAL A 69 8.86 -8.99 7.06
C VAL A 69 7.53 -8.52 7.62
N LEU A 70 7.19 -8.96 8.83
CA LEU A 70 5.94 -8.58 9.50
C LEU A 70 4.70 -8.89 8.63
N ALA A 71 4.66 -10.05 7.97
CA ALA A 71 3.60 -10.42 7.03
C ALA A 71 2.20 -10.43 7.65
N GLU A 72 2.11 -10.58 8.97
CA GLU A 72 0.88 -10.55 9.75
C GLU A 72 0.43 -9.14 10.16
N TRP A 73 1.20 -8.12 9.78
CA TRP A 73 0.90 -6.73 10.09
C TRP A 73 0.54 -5.98 8.82
N GLU A 74 -0.55 -5.23 8.89
CA GLU A 74 -0.94 -4.29 7.85
C GLU A 74 -0.30 -2.93 8.14
N PHE A 75 0.46 -2.41 7.17
CA PHE A 75 1.04 -1.08 7.26
C PHE A 75 0.01 -0.01 6.90
N ILE A 76 -0.30 0.87 7.86
CA ILE A 76 -1.26 1.96 7.69
C ILE A 76 -0.50 3.25 7.50
N SER A 77 -0.70 3.88 6.37
CA SER A 77 -0.19 5.23 6.13
C SER A 77 -1.28 6.13 5.56
N SER A 78 -1.10 7.45 5.68
CA SER A 78 -1.95 8.40 4.98
C SER A 78 -1.84 8.29 3.45
N TYR A 79 -0.86 7.55 2.94
CA TYR A 79 -0.59 7.30 1.53
C TYR A 79 -1.05 5.90 1.05
N SER A 80 -1.70 5.11 1.91
CA SER A 80 -2.31 3.83 1.51
C SER A 80 -3.79 4.02 1.15
N GLY A 81 -4.25 3.35 0.08
CA GLY A 81 -5.66 3.35 -0.29
C GLY A 81 -5.88 3.39 -1.80
N GLN A 82 -6.90 4.15 -2.21
CA GLN A 82 -7.40 4.21 -3.58
C GLN A 82 -6.54 5.12 -4.46
N LEU A 83 -6.48 4.78 -5.75
CA LEU A 83 -5.90 5.62 -6.80
C LEU A 83 -6.99 6.49 -7.42
N TRP A 84 -6.71 7.77 -7.60
CA TRP A 84 -7.64 8.74 -8.16
C TRP A 84 -7.08 9.33 -9.45
N LEU A 85 -7.91 9.47 -10.47
CA LEU A 85 -7.62 10.31 -11.63
C LEU A 85 -8.14 11.73 -11.33
N LEU A 86 -7.26 12.72 -11.33
CA LEU A 86 -7.61 14.12 -11.06
C LEU A 86 -7.40 14.96 -12.32
N TRP A 87 -8.36 15.83 -12.61
CA TRP A 87 -8.28 16.81 -13.69
C TRP A 87 -8.93 18.13 -13.26
N SER A 88 -8.58 19.23 -13.93
CA SER A 88 -9.22 20.53 -13.71
C SER A 88 -10.68 20.49 -14.17
N GLY A 89 -11.61 20.99 -13.35
CA GLY A 89 -13.04 21.09 -13.65
C GLY A 89 -13.41 22.11 -14.75
N ASN A 90 -12.70 22.13 -15.87
CA ASN A 90 -13.05 22.96 -17.00
C ASN A 90 -14.35 22.47 -17.64
N LYS A 91 -15.18 23.41 -18.12
CA LYS A 91 -16.49 23.12 -18.73
C LYS A 91 -16.46 22.16 -19.92
N HIS A 92 -15.30 21.94 -20.55
CA HIS A 92 -15.14 21.02 -21.68
C HIS A 92 -13.94 20.11 -21.45
N MET A 93 -14.19 18.80 -21.42
CA MET A 93 -13.14 17.77 -21.36
C MET A 93 -12.75 17.34 -22.78
N PRO A 94 -11.49 17.55 -23.21
CA PRO A 94 -11.03 17.14 -24.54
C PRO A 94 -11.21 15.63 -24.78
N ALA A 95 -11.54 15.23 -26.01
CA ALA A 95 -11.75 13.82 -26.36
C ALA A 95 -10.55 12.92 -26.04
N ARG A 96 -9.31 13.42 -26.23
CA ARG A 96 -8.09 12.69 -25.87
C ARG A 96 -8.01 12.35 -24.38
N MET A 97 -8.45 13.27 -23.52
CA MET A 97 -8.45 13.05 -22.06
C MET A 97 -9.48 11.99 -21.68
N ARG A 98 -10.67 12.03 -22.29
CA ARG A 98 -11.70 10.99 -22.13
C ARG A 98 -11.17 9.62 -22.53
N ALA A 99 -10.59 9.50 -23.72
CA ALA A 99 -10.02 8.25 -24.21
C ALA A 99 -8.91 7.70 -23.28
N MET A 100 -8.09 8.57 -22.69
CA MET A 100 -7.08 8.17 -21.71
C MET A 100 -7.72 7.65 -20.40
N ILE A 101 -8.76 8.33 -19.90
CA ILE A 101 -9.49 7.89 -18.70
C ILE A 101 -10.13 6.53 -18.95
N ASP A 102 -10.79 6.35 -20.09
CA ASP A 102 -11.46 5.09 -20.47
C ASP A 102 -10.43 3.96 -20.54
N TYR A 103 -9.30 4.19 -21.23
CA TYR A 103 -8.22 3.22 -21.34
C TYR A 103 -7.62 2.84 -19.97
N LEU A 104 -7.31 3.83 -19.13
CA LEU A 104 -6.72 3.57 -17.80
C LEU A 104 -7.70 2.82 -16.90
N SER A 105 -8.99 3.17 -16.96
CA SER A 105 -10.04 2.50 -16.20
C SER A 105 -10.12 1.02 -16.59
N GLU A 106 -10.15 0.72 -17.89
CA GLU A 106 -10.17 -0.66 -18.39
C GLU A 106 -8.94 -1.47 -17.95
N LYS A 107 -7.73 -0.88 -18.04
CA LYS A 107 -6.48 -1.61 -17.75
C LYS A 107 -6.18 -1.76 -16.25
N ILE A 108 -6.71 -0.89 -15.40
CA ILE A 108 -6.48 -0.93 -13.96
C ILE A 108 -7.54 -1.79 -13.24
N ASP A 109 -8.78 -1.81 -13.73
CA ASP A 109 -9.89 -2.53 -13.09
C ASP A 109 -9.66 -4.07 -13.08
N GLY A 110 -9.07 -4.62 -14.13
CA GLY A 110 -8.71 -6.04 -14.23
C GLY A 110 -7.67 -6.54 -13.21
N ARG A 111 -7.00 -5.65 -12.45
CA ARG A 111 -6.00 -6.01 -11.41
C ARG A 111 -6.50 -5.85 -9.97
N GLN A 112 -7.64 -5.19 -9.75
CA GLN A 112 -8.19 -4.90 -8.41
C GLN A 112 -8.97 -6.09 -7.82
N ALA A 113 -9.67 -6.86 -8.67
CA ALA A 113 -10.56 -7.95 -8.25
C ALA A 113 -9.88 -9.07 -7.45
N ALA A 114 -8.58 -9.32 -7.69
CA ALA A 114 -7.84 -10.36 -6.97
C ALA A 114 -7.32 -9.92 -5.58
N TYR A 115 -7.24 -8.61 -5.30
CA TYR A 115 -6.56 -8.10 -4.10
C TYR A 115 -7.52 -7.50 -3.06
N GLY A 116 -8.59 -6.82 -3.49
CA GLY A 116 -9.59 -6.25 -2.58
C GLY A 116 -10.48 -7.29 -1.87
N ALA A 117 -10.63 -8.48 -2.44
CA ALA A 117 -11.49 -9.55 -1.90
C ALA A 117 -10.98 -10.15 -0.57
N ARG A 118 -9.69 -10.01 -0.24
CA ARG A 118 -9.14 -10.41 1.07
C ARG A 118 -9.23 -9.35 2.15
N ALA A 119 -9.45 -8.08 1.79
CA ALA A 119 -9.47 -6.96 2.74
C ALA A 119 -10.88 -6.53 3.17
N ASN A 120 -11.93 -6.90 2.41
CA ASN A 120 -13.28 -6.37 2.59
C ASN A 120 -14.34 -7.41 3.01
N THR A 121 -13.98 -8.48 3.72
CA THR A 121 -14.99 -9.43 4.26
C THR A 121 -15.55 -9.05 5.64
N SER A 122 -15.40 -7.79 6.07
CA SER A 122 -15.95 -7.34 7.35
C SER A 122 -16.23 -5.84 7.42
N ALA A 123 -16.98 -5.29 6.46
CA ALA A 123 -17.74 -4.04 6.66
C ALA A 123 -18.69 -3.76 5.48
N THR A 124 -19.76 -4.54 5.32
CA THR A 124 -21.00 -4.04 4.69
C THR A 124 -22.16 -4.85 5.25
N GLN A 125 -22.69 -4.42 6.38
CA GLN A 125 -24.09 -4.66 6.72
C GLN A 125 -24.62 -3.34 7.28
N ARG A 126 -25.48 -2.69 6.48
CA ARG A 126 -26.47 -1.75 7.00
C ARG A 126 -27.57 -2.54 7.67
#